data_AF-N9UXP3-F1
#
_entry.id   AF-N9UXP3-F1
#
_cell.length_a   1.000
_cell.length_b   1.000
_cell.length_c   1.000
_cell.angle_alpha   90.00
_cell.angle_beta   90.00
_cell.angle_gamma   90.00
#
_symmetry.space_group_name_H-M   'P 1'
#
loop_
_entity.id
_entity.type
_entity.pdbx_description
1 polymer ?
#
loop_
_entity_poly.entity_id
_entity_poly.type
_entity_poly.pdbx_seq_one_letter_code
_entity_poly.pdbx_strand_id
1 'polypeptide(L)'
;MTEEIQPPSLDLPSPRFIESLEFQPTDPKIKEQFDNLLFSNDHVLLEALTQTLIIRSPCEEATTNAHEIMMYYFHHGRMNSLFTWAFEKELCNKGQEANTFFTPDSLFLQLYHAYAKEFLMNYLLASLKPSLEELVKPQSRRISLSSGIQSLSFDDECQLSREDYKAFQDFLVRLISQCNDNLSNNCQDLPQHFSQLIQSISAILRSHRVNKRDIVKSVFRELFYNYTLSPLITNAEKYIPGACSIDYINNRYRLNFFRMTLENLHSSDCHPQDNFLFEIIPLISNPDPCNDILSYLLKQPYEEKYQIDTIQCHHDFNTFIVIIKENILTTLDFLPRRIGDDLIDLVGACHFVLDDYQIYRSLMDSINLYNEDYNTQMCKSIAILDRTKNEIKTLEKQFLKLQKSLNKIQNENLELQTKLELTKPFSTVLEDKYQKIPFDVYLLKHEENPTLSRKKIDNSLQPDDKTKKGFVLFKRNKKGNSHKDSIK
;
A
#
# COMPACT_ATOMS: atom_id res chain seq x y z
N MET A 1 -3.04 -40.46 -22.05
CA MET A 1 -1.83 -40.19 -21.25
C MET A 1 -1.13 -39.03 -21.90
N THR A 2 -1.20 -37.87 -21.27
CA THR A 2 -0.58 -36.62 -21.69
C THR A 2 -0.08 -36.01 -20.40
N GLU A 3 1.23 -36.06 -20.18
CA GLU A 3 1.86 -35.55 -18.96
C GLU A 3 1.83 -34.02 -19.01
N GLU A 4 1.16 -33.41 -18.05
CA GLU A 4 1.28 -31.97 -17.81
C GLU A 4 2.65 -31.72 -17.19
N ILE A 5 3.55 -31.12 -17.97
CA ILE A 5 4.83 -30.62 -17.46
C ILE A 5 4.51 -29.37 -16.63
N GLN A 6 4.43 -29.54 -15.32
CA GLN A 6 4.42 -28.40 -14.40
C GLN A 6 5.72 -27.59 -14.58
N PRO A 7 5.67 -26.25 -14.67
CA PRO A 7 6.88 -25.45 -14.58
C PRO A 7 7.49 -25.64 -13.17
N PRO A 8 8.83 -25.70 -13.05
CA PRO A 8 9.46 -25.82 -11.74
C PRO A 8 9.10 -24.62 -10.87
N SER A 9 8.77 -24.87 -9.59
CA SER A 9 8.65 -23.80 -8.61
C SER A 9 10.00 -23.09 -8.51
N LEU A 10 9.99 -21.79 -8.80
CA LEU A 10 11.07 -20.90 -8.39
C LEU A 10 10.90 -20.59 -6.90
N ASP A 11 11.11 -21.62 -6.09
CA ASP A 11 11.40 -21.47 -4.66
C ASP A 11 12.75 -20.75 -4.58
N LEU A 12 12.69 -19.41 -4.56
CA LEU A 12 13.85 -18.57 -4.27
C LEU A 12 14.42 -19.04 -2.93
N PRO A 13 15.66 -19.52 -2.87
CA PRO A 13 16.24 -19.93 -1.60
C PRO A 13 16.34 -18.69 -0.72
N SER A 14 15.63 -18.71 0.42
CA SER A 14 15.90 -17.77 1.51
C SER A 14 17.40 -17.81 1.80
N PRO A 15 18.10 -16.65 1.84
CA PRO A 15 19.54 -16.61 1.98
C PRO A 15 19.95 -16.94 3.41
N ARG A 16 19.84 -18.22 3.78
CA ARG A 16 20.44 -18.83 4.98
C ARG A 16 21.96 -18.90 4.82
N PHE A 17 22.60 -17.74 4.77
CA PHE A 17 24.05 -17.56 4.62
C PHE A 17 24.66 -16.82 5.81
N ILE A 18 24.28 -17.25 7.00
CA ILE A 18 25.10 -17.07 8.21
C ILE A 18 25.14 -18.44 8.89
N GLU A 19 26.19 -19.22 8.60
CA GLU A 19 26.54 -20.33 9.50
C GLU A 19 26.77 -19.75 10.89
N SER A 20 26.22 -20.41 11.90
CA SER A 20 26.19 -19.95 13.29
C SER A 20 27.61 -19.94 13.88
N LEU A 21 28.33 -18.84 13.67
CA LEU A 21 29.44 -18.41 14.52
C LEU A 21 28.89 -18.26 15.93
N GLU A 22 29.31 -19.15 16.83
CA GLU A 22 28.86 -19.21 18.22
C GLU A 22 28.97 -17.83 18.87
N PHE A 23 27.81 -17.23 19.14
CA PHE A 23 27.71 -15.87 19.65
C PHE A 23 28.20 -15.86 21.10
N GLN A 24 29.41 -15.37 21.33
CA GLN A 24 29.88 -15.11 22.69
C GLN A 24 28.99 -14.05 23.34
N PRO A 25 28.75 -14.13 24.67
CA PRO A 25 28.00 -13.10 25.38
C PRO A 25 28.65 -11.74 25.12
N THR A 26 27.89 -10.87 24.43
CA THR A 26 28.38 -9.58 23.94
C THR A 26 28.93 -8.71 25.07
N ASP A 27 30.04 -8.02 24.78
CA ASP A 27 30.60 -7.00 25.69
C ASP A 27 29.48 -6.01 26.08
N PRO A 28 29.24 -5.74 27.38
CA PRO A 28 28.24 -4.77 27.82
C PRO A 28 28.34 -3.41 27.10
N LYS A 29 29.54 -3.02 26.65
CA LYS A 29 29.75 -1.80 25.85
C LYS A 29 29.15 -1.86 24.45
N ILE A 30 29.17 -3.02 23.80
CA ILE A 30 28.54 -3.22 22.48
C ILE A 30 27.03 -3.08 22.63
N LYS A 31 26.46 -3.69 23.67
CA LYS A 31 25.04 -3.52 23.99
C LYS A 31 24.70 -2.04 24.25
N GLU A 32 25.47 -1.35 25.09
CA GLU A 32 25.26 0.08 25.39
C GLU A 32 25.35 0.95 24.13
N GLN A 33 26.29 0.68 23.22
CA GLN A 33 26.40 1.40 21.95
C GLN A 33 25.22 1.12 21.02
N PHE A 34 24.73 -0.12 20.96
CA PHE A 34 23.52 -0.49 20.23
C PHE A 34 22.26 0.19 20.80
N ASP A 35 22.09 0.17 22.14
CA ASP A 35 20.99 0.86 22.83
C ASP A 35 20.98 2.36 22.47
N ASN A 36 22.16 3.01 22.47
CA ASN A 36 22.29 4.42 22.10
C ASN A 36 21.93 4.69 20.63
N LEU A 37 22.22 3.75 19.72
CA LEU A 37 21.88 3.85 18.30
C LEU A 37 20.39 3.64 18.05
N LEU A 38 19.80 2.59 18.65
CA LEU A 38 18.40 2.20 18.54
C LEU A 38 17.47 3.23 19.17
N PHE A 39 17.80 3.70 20.36
CA PHE A 39 16.99 4.66 21.13
C PHE A 39 17.35 6.12 20.86
N SER A 40 18.01 6.40 19.73
CA SER A 40 18.29 7.76 19.26
C SER A 40 16.99 8.50 18.89
N ASN A 41 16.95 9.82 19.16
CA ASN A 41 15.76 10.66 18.93
C ASN A 41 15.31 10.73 17.47
N ASP A 42 16.23 10.52 16.53
CA ASP A 42 15.94 10.54 15.09
C ASP A 42 15.28 9.22 14.62
N HIS A 43 15.25 8.18 15.48
CA HIS A 43 14.62 6.88 15.26
C HIS A 43 15.02 6.14 13.97
N VAL A 44 16.13 6.50 13.35
CA VAL A 44 16.55 6.00 12.02
C VAL A 44 16.76 4.48 12.01
N LEU A 45 17.40 3.94 13.06
CA LEU A 45 17.57 2.49 13.18
C LEU A 45 16.24 1.77 13.43
N LEU A 46 15.41 2.29 14.34
CA LEU A 46 14.07 1.76 14.60
C LEU A 46 13.20 1.75 13.34
N GLU A 47 13.26 2.81 12.52
CA GLU A 47 12.57 2.89 11.23
C GLU A 47 13.03 1.80 10.26
N ALA A 48 14.34 1.66 10.03
CA ALA A 48 14.87 0.64 9.13
C ALA A 48 14.52 -0.79 9.58
N LEU A 49 14.60 -1.04 10.90
CA LEU A 49 14.26 -2.34 11.49
C LEU A 49 12.76 -2.64 11.37
N THR A 50 11.88 -1.71 11.69
CA THR A 50 10.42 -1.93 11.58
C THR A 50 9.94 -2.02 10.13
N GLN A 51 10.54 -1.25 9.21
CA GLN A 51 10.24 -1.38 7.77
C GLN A 51 10.66 -2.75 7.21
N THR A 52 11.78 -3.30 7.68
CA THR A 52 12.29 -4.60 7.23
C THR A 52 11.57 -5.76 7.92
N LEU A 53 11.63 -5.81 9.25
CA LEU A 53 11.25 -6.95 10.09
C LEU A 53 9.75 -7.07 10.36
N ILE A 54 8.97 -6.00 10.16
CA ILE A 54 7.52 -5.99 10.42
C ILE A 54 6.75 -5.72 9.12
N ILE A 55 7.01 -4.60 8.45
CA ILE A 55 6.22 -4.18 7.27
C ILE A 55 6.50 -5.02 6.01
N ARG A 56 7.73 -5.50 5.81
CA ARG A 56 8.11 -6.29 4.63
C ARG A 56 8.29 -7.79 4.89
N SER A 57 8.16 -8.24 6.14
CA SER A 57 8.25 -9.66 6.50
C SER A 57 6.94 -10.41 6.21
N PRO A 58 6.99 -11.73 5.96
CA PRO A 58 5.82 -12.62 6.03
C PRO A 58 5.07 -12.47 7.36
N CYS A 59 3.75 -12.61 7.35
CA CYS A 59 2.88 -12.32 8.51
C CYS A 59 3.28 -13.04 9.82
N GLU A 60 3.72 -14.30 9.75
CA GLU A 60 4.17 -15.07 10.94
C GLU A 60 5.50 -14.53 11.51
N GLU A 61 6.44 -14.19 10.64
CA GLU A 61 7.73 -13.56 11.01
C GLU A 61 7.49 -12.14 11.54
N ALA A 62 6.67 -11.34 10.86
CA ALA A 62 6.30 -9.99 11.28
C ALA A 62 5.66 -9.96 12.67
N THR A 63 4.76 -10.91 12.96
CA THR A 63 4.14 -11.05 14.28
C THR A 63 5.18 -11.38 15.37
N THR A 64 6.14 -12.24 15.05
CA THR A 64 7.22 -12.64 15.97
C THR A 64 8.18 -11.46 16.21
N ASN A 65 8.67 -10.83 15.14
CA ASN A 65 9.56 -9.68 15.20
C ASN A 65 8.93 -8.48 15.90
N ALA A 66 7.63 -8.23 15.72
CA ALA A 66 6.89 -7.19 16.43
C ALA A 66 6.84 -7.46 17.95
N HIS A 67 6.70 -8.72 18.37
CA HIS A 67 6.77 -9.10 19.77
C HIS A 67 8.19 -8.89 20.34
N GLU A 68 9.24 -9.37 19.66
CA GLU A 68 10.63 -9.20 20.10
C GLU A 68 11.03 -7.72 20.24
N ILE A 69 10.70 -6.88 19.23
CA ILE A 69 10.93 -5.43 19.29
C ILE A 69 10.17 -4.79 20.46
N MET A 70 8.91 -5.18 20.68
CA MET A 70 8.11 -4.66 21.78
C MET A 70 8.69 -5.06 23.15
N MET A 71 9.07 -6.34 23.33
CA MET A 71 9.66 -6.84 24.57
C MET A 71 11.01 -6.17 24.86
N TYR A 72 11.85 -5.97 23.84
CA TYR A 72 13.08 -5.21 23.95
C TYR A 72 12.83 -3.81 24.52
N TYR A 73 11.87 -3.07 23.95
CA TYR A 73 11.52 -1.74 24.45
C TYR A 73 10.83 -1.78 25.83
N PHE A 74 10.11 -2.85 26.16
CA PHE A 74 9.48 -3.03 27.48
C PHE A 74 10.51 -3.22 28.59
N HIS A 75 11.46 -4.14 28.46
CA HIS A 75 12.48 -4.38 29.50
C HIS A 75 13.42 -3.18 29.67
N HIS A 76 13.62 -2.36 28.63
CA HIS A 76 14.35 -1.08 28.71
C HIS A 76 13.51 0.10 29.26
N GLY A 77 12.25 -0.10 29.61
CA GLY A 77 11.36 0.96 30.11
C GLY A 77 10.97 2.02 29.07
N ARG A 78 11.15 1.71 27.77
CA ARG A 78 10.93 2.63 26.64
C ARG A 78 9.69 2.29 25.82
N MET A 79 8.91 1.26 26.17
CA MET A 79 7.71 0.83 25.42
C MET A 79 6.75 1.98 25.07
N ASN A 80 6.49 2.91 26.00
CA ASN A 80 5.61 4.04 25.72
C ASN A 80 6.14 4.94 24.59
N SER A 81 7.46 5.10 24.45
CA SER A 81 8.08 5.86 23.34
C SER A 81 7.93 5.14 21.99
N LEU A 82 8.09 3.81 21.96
CA LEU A 82 7.89 3.00 20.74
C LEU A 82 6.47 3.17 20.20
N PHE A 83 5.46 3.00 21.07
CA PHE A 83 4.06 3.14 20.67
C PHE A 83 3.67 4.57 20.32
N THR A 84 4.19 5.57 21.05
CA THR A 84 3.98 7.00 20.75
C THR A 84 4.48 7.32 19.34
N TRP A 85 5.73 6.94 19.02
CA TRP A 85 6.33 7.12 17.70
C TRP A 85 5.57 6.38 16.59
N ALA A 86 5.17 5.13 16.83
CA ALA A 86 4.39 4.35 15.85
C ALA A 86 3.01 4.97 15.59
N PHE A 87 2.35 5.50 16.64
CA PHE A 87 1.06 6.17 16.53
C PHE A 87 1.15 7.54 15.83
N GLU A 88 2.22 8.29 16.04
CA GLU A 88 2.48 9.54 15.30
C GLU A 88 2.69 9.27 13.81
N LYS A 89 3.36 8.16 13.44
CA LYS A 89 3.44 7.72 12.04
C LYS A 89 2.09 7.33 11.45
N GLU A 90 1.24 6.63 12.20
CA GLU A 90 -0.14 6.33 11.79
C GLU A 90 -0.92 7.62 11.45
N LEU A 91 -0.82 8.62 12.32
CA LEU A 91 -1.45 9.93 12.13
C LEU A 91 -0.91 10.67 10.90
N CYS A 92 0.40 10.62 10.63
CA CYS A 92 1.03 11.29 9.49
C CYS A 92 0.70 10.61 8.16
N ASN A 93 0.55 9.29 8.15
CA ASN A 93 0.23 8.50 6.96
C ASN A 93 -1.25 8.52 6.60
N LYS A 94 -2.11 9.09 7.45
CA LYS A 94 -3.56 9.11 7.24
C LYS A 94 -3.97 10.00 6.05
N GLY A 95 -4.35 9.35 4.96
CA GLY A 95 -5.07 9.98 3.85
C GLY A 95 -6.43 10.55 4.29
N GLN A 96 -6.89 11.60 3.61
CA GLN A 96 -8.12 12.34 4.00
C GLN A 96 -9.43 11.56 3.85
N GLU A 97 -9.41 10.36 3.27
CA GLU A 97 -10.60 9.61 2.81
C GLU A 97 -10.80 8.24 3.50
N ALA A 98 -10.06 7.94 4.58
CA ALA A 98 -10.22 6.67 5.31
C ALA A 98 -11.45 6.69 6.25
N ASN A 99 -12.34 5.69 6.09
CA ASN A 99 -13.51 5.49 6.96
C ASN A 99 -13.13 5.07 8.39
N THR A 100 -12.04 4.33 8.56
CA THR A 100 -11.48 3.94 9.87
C THR A 100 -10.43 4.94 10.35
N PHE A 101 -10.15 4.99 11.64
CA PHE A 101 -8.99 5.69 12.17
C PHE A 101 -7.70 5.01 11.75
N PHE A 102 -7.60 3.69 11.97
CA PHE A 102 -6.41 2.89 11.71
C PHE A 102 -6.42 2.26 10.31
N THR A 103 -5.24 2.15 9.73
CA THR A 103 -4.99 1.43 8.48
C THR A 103 -4.82 -0.06 8.78
N PRO A 104 -5.47 -0.99 8.05
CA PRO A 104 -5.18 -2.41 8.18
C PRO A 104 -3.68 -2.70 8.02
N ASP A 105 -3.18 -3.68 8.77
CA ASP A 105 -1.78 -4.14 8.78
C ASP A 105 -0.71 -3.07 9.12
N SER A 106 -1.10 -1.93 9.70
CA SER A 106 -0.16 -0.86 10.04
C SER A 106 0.83 -1.23 11.14
N LEU A 107 2.00 -0.56 11.15
CA LEU A 107 3.05 -0.77 12.15
C LEU A 107 2.53 -0.63 13.59
N PHE A 108 1.68 0.38 13.84
CA PHE A 108 1.10 0.58 15.15
C PHE A 108 0.20 -0.59 15.55
N LEU A 109 -0.65 -1.08 14.64
CA LEU A 109 -1.52 -2.22 14.93
C LEU A 109 -0.74 -3.53 15.13
N GLN A 110 0.28 -3.79 14.33
CA GLN A 110 1.10 -5.00 14.47
C GLN A 110 1.80 -5.06 15.85
N LEU A 111 2.41 -3.95 16.28
CA LEU A 111 2.96 -3.81 17.64
C LEU A 111 1.84 -3.92 18.71
N TYR A 112 0.67 -3.32 18.47
CA TYR A 112 -0.44 -3.32 19.41
C TYR A 112 -1.05 -4.71 19.62
N HIS A 113 -1.12 -5.53 18.57
CA HIS A 113 -1.59 -6.91 18.68
C HIS A 113 -0.64 -7.79 19.50
N ALA A 114 0.69 -7.63 19.33
CA ALA A 114 1.68 -8.29 20.18
C ALA A 114 1.49 -7.87 21.66
N TYR A 115 1.31 -6.57 21.91
CA TYR A 115 1.07 -6.01 23.23
C TYR A 115 -0.22 -6.49 23.89
N ALA A 116 -1.33 -6.51 23.14
CA ALA A 116 -2.63 -6.95 23.65
C ALA A 116 -2.61 -8.44 24.02
N LYS A 117 -1.92 -9.25 23.22
CA LYS A 117 -1.71 -10.69 23.48
C LYS A 117 -0.90 -10.93 24.75
N GLU A 118 0.16 -10.15 24.98
CA GLU A 118 1.05 -10.35 26.12
C GLU A 118 0.47 -9.80 27.44
N PHE A 119 0.02 -8.53 27.43
CA PHE A 119 -0.28 -7.81 28.67
C PHE A 119 -1.77 -7.60 28.97
N LEU A 120 -2.64 -7.61 27.95
CA LEU A 120 -4.08 -7.39 28.17
C LEU A 120 -4.88 -8.70 28.35
N MET A 121 -4.29 -9.84 28.00
CA MET A 121 -4.99 -11.14 27.96
C MET A 121 -5.66 -11.52 29.29
N ASN A 122 -5.02 -11.24 30.43
CA ASN A 122 -5.60 -11.52 31.75
C ASN A 122 -6.92 -10.75 31.97
N TYR A 123 -6.92 -9.44 31.73
CA TYR A 123 -8.11 -8.58 31.79
C TYR A 123 -9.19 -9.00 30.77
N LEU A 124 -8.77 -9.30 29.53
CA LEU A 124 -9.69 -9.68 28.45
C LEU A 124 -10.38 -11.02 28.77
N LEU A 125 -9.64 -12.00 29.27
CA LEU A 125 -10.20 -13.29 29.70
C LEU A 125 -11.09 -13.13 30.93
N ALA A 126 -10.68 -12.38 31.95
CA ALA A 126 -11.53 -12.10 33.13
C ALA A 126 -12.87 -11.47 32.74
N SER A 127 -12.86 -10.59 31.73
CA SER A 127 -14.05 -9.84 31.29
C SER A 127 -14.95 -10.63 30.34
N LEU A 128 -14.38 -11.28 29.32
CA LEU A 128 -15.12 -11.92 28.24
C LEU A 128 -15.44 -13.41 28.48
N LYS A 129 -14.59 -14.16 29.21
CA LYS A 129 -14.77 -15.61 29.39
C LYS A 129 -16.17 -16.00 29.88
N PRO A 130 -16.80 -15.32 30.87
CA PRO A 130 -18.15 -15.69 31.32
C PRO A 130 -19.20 -15.63 30.21
N SER A 131 -19.17 -14.58 29.38
CA SER A 131 -20.10 -14.38 28.27
C SER A 131 -19.82 -15.35 27.12
N LEU A 132 -18.54 -15.61 26.81
CA LEU A 132 -18.13 -16.57 25.79
C LEU A 132 -18.51 -18.02 26.16
N GLU A 133 -18.36 -18.40 27.43
CA GLU A 133 -18.85 -19.70 27.93
C GLU A 133 -20.38 -19.80 27.91
N GLU A 134 -21.12 -18.70 28.15
CA GLU A 134 -22.58 -18.72 28.01
C GLU A 134 -23.04 -18.86 26.55
N LEU A 135 -22.35 -18.23 25.60
CA LEU A 135 -22.65 -18.36 24.16
C LEU A 135 -22.53 -19.80 23.63
N VAL A 136 -21.53 -20.53 24.13
CA VAL A 136 -21.18 -21.89 23.67
C VAL A 136 -22.06 -22.99 24.31
N LYS A 137 -22.73 -22.72 25.43
CA LYS A 137 -23.58 -23.71 26.13
C LYS A 137 -24.67 -24.31 25.22
N PRO A 138 -24.97 -25.62 25.32
CA PRO A 138 -26.02 -26.28 24.51
C PRO A 138 -27.44 -25.73 24.74
N GLN A 139 -27.67 -25.04 25.86
CA GLN A 139 -28.96 -24.40 26.19
C GLN A 139 -29.15 -23.06 25.48
N SER A 140 -28.07 -22.43 24.98
CA SER A 140 -28.08 -21.15 24.27
C SER A 140 -28.56 -21.26 22.81
N ARG A 141 -29.39 -22.27 22.52
CA ARG A 141 -30.02 -22.55 21.22
C ARG A 141 -30.83 -21.38 20.64
N ARG A 142 -31.19 -20.38 21.45
CA ARG A 142 -31.93 -19.18 21.01
C ARG A 142 -31.14 -18.30 20.05
N ILE A 143 -29.80 -18.39 20.03
CA ILE A 143 -28.94 -17.67 19.08
C ILE A 143 -28.87 -18.45 17.74
N SER A 144 -30.05 -18.73 17.20
CA SER A 144 -30.25 -19.23 15.84
C SER A 144 -31.18 -18.30 15.07
N LEU A 145 -31.07 -16.99 15.33
CA LEU A 145 -31.42 -16.00 14.32
C LEU A 145 -30.34 -16.06 13.24
N SER A 146 -30.81 -16.38 12.04
CA SER A 146 -30.02 -16.76 10.89
C SER A 146 -29.01 -15.69 10.47
N SER A 147 -28.00 -16.14 9.73
CA SER A 147 -27.18 -15.32 8.83
C SER A 147 -27.99 -14.74 7.64
N GLY A 148 -29.23 -14.30 7.90
CA GLY A 148 -30.24 -13.96 6.89
C GLY A 148 -30.88 -12.58 7.08
N ILE A 149 -30.49 -11.81 8.10
CA ILE A 149 -30.98 -10.43 8.31
C ILE A 149 -30.63 -9.49 7.13
N GLN A 150 -29.63 -9.84 6.31
CA GLN A 150 -29.19 -9.02 5.16
C GLN A 150 -29.47 -9.61 3.77
N SER A 151 -30.04 -10.82 3.63
CA SER A 151 -30.15 -11.46 2.30
C SER A 151 -31.33 -12.40 2.04
N LEU A 152 -32.34 -12.45 2.91
CA LEU A 152 -33.58 -13.17 2.61
C LEU A 152 -34.70 -12.18 2.27
N SER A 153 -35.28 -12.34 1.08
CA SER A 153 -36.60 -11.81 0.78
C SER A 153 -37.61 -12.37 1.79
N PHE A 154 -38.64 -11.57 2.08
CA PHE A 154 -39.68 -11.86 3.10
C PHE A 154 -40.63 -13.03 2.75
N ASP A 155 -40.20 -13.96 1.88
CA ASP A 155 -41.07 -14.98 1.27
C ASP A 155 -41.00 -16.37 1.96
N ASP A 156 -39.96 -16.64 2.75
CA ASP A 156 -39.82 -17.90 3.53
C ASP A 156 -40.03 -17.67 5.04
N GLU A 157 -41.27 -17.35 5.43
CA GLU A 157 -41.69 -17.28 6.83
C GLU A 157 -41.71 -18.66 7.52
N CYS A 158 -40.56 -19.11 8.04
CA CYS A 158 -40.57 -19.95 9.24
C CYS A 158 -40.75 -19.03 10.46
N GLN A 159 -42.00 -18.82 10.84
CA GLN A 159 -42.42 -17.91 11.92
C GLN A 159 -41.71 -18.24 13.25
N LEU A 160 -40.76 -17.39 13.67
CA LEU A 160 -40.40 -17.32 15.09
C LEU A 160 -41.64 -16.87 15.87
N SER A 161 -41.97 -17.54 16.97
CA SER A 161 -43.01 -17.04 17.87
C SER A 161 -42.58 -15.71 18.48
N ARG A 162 -43.56 -14.88 18.84
CA ARG A 162 -43.29 -13.58 19.50
C ARG A 162 -42.60 -13.80 20.85
N GLU A 163 -42.94 -14.91 21.50
CA GLU A 163 -42.36 -15.41 22.73
C GLU A 163 -40.87 -15.78 22.52
N ASP A 164 -40.53 -16.49 21.45
CA ASP A 164 -39.14 -16.86 21.13
C ASP A 164 -38.28 -15.64 20.77
N TYR A 165 -38.80 -14.71 19.96
CA TYR A 165 -38.10 -13.46 19.64
C TYR A 165 -37.80 -12.64 20.90
N LYS A 166 -38.80 -12.45 21.78
CA LYS A 166 -38.59 -11.76 23.05
C LYS A 166 -37.60 -12.52 23.95
N ALA A 167 -37.72 -13.84 24.03
CA ALA A 167 -36.83 -14.68 24.84
C ALA A 167 -35.39 -14.75 24.32
N PHE A 168 -35.15 -14.40 23.05
CA PHE A 168 -33.85 -14.11 22.45
C PHE A 168 -33.37 -12.69 22.78
N GLN A 169 -34.25 -11.69 22.66
CA GLN A 169 -33.96 -10.30 23.01
C GLN A 169 -33.51 -10.17 24.48
N ASP A 170 -34.28 -10.73 25.42
CA ASP A 170 -33.97 -10.79 26.85
C ASP A 170 -32.64 -11.53 27.12
N PHE A 171 -32.32 -12.56 26.32
CA PHE A 171 -31.05 -13.27 26.40
C PHE A 171 -29.87 -12.39 25.96
N LEU A 172 -29.97 -11.73 24.80
CA LEU A 172 -28.92 -10.85 24.27
C LEU A 172 -28.68 -9.64 25.18
N VAL A 173 -29.75 -8.97 25.61
CA VAL A 173 -29.66 -7.81 26.51
C VAL A 173 -28.88 -8.19 27.78
N ARG A 174 -29.23 -9.32 28.41
CA ARG A 174 -28.54 -9.83 29.60
C ARG A 174 -27.07 -10.17 29.33
N LEU A 175 -26.78 -10.82 28.20
CA LEU A 175 -25.41 -11.21 27.82
C LEU A 175 -24.51 -10.01 27.54
N ILE A 176 -25.01 -9.01 26.81
CA ILE A 176 -24.28 -7.76 26.51
C ILE A 176 -24.12 -6.93 27.78
N SER A 177 -25.16 -6.81 28.60
CA SER A 177 -25.10 -6.16 29.92
C SER A 177 -23.99 -6.76 30.77
N GLN A 178 -23.98 -8.09 30.93
CA GLN A 178 -22.95 -8.81 31.69
C GLN A 178 -21.54 -8.61 31.09
N CYS A 179 -21.42 -8.59 29.76
CA CYS A 179 -20.16 -8.29 29.09
C CYS A 179 -19.65 -6.87 29.42
N ASN A 180 -20.51 -5.86 29.30
CA ASN A 180 -20.18 -4.46 29.50
C ASN A 180 -19.89 -4.14 30.98
N ASP A 181 -20.69 -4.69 31.89
CA ASP A 181 -20.48 -4.58 33.33
C ASP A 181 -19.15 -5.24 33.72
N ASN A 182 -18.83 -6.45 33.22
CA ASN A 182 -17.55 -7.10 33.47
C ASN A 182 -16.34 -6.29 32.95
N LEU A 183 -16.42 -5.79 31.71
CA LEU A 183 -15.36 -4.96 31.11
C LEU A 183 -15.08 -3.70 31.95
N SER A 184 -16.12 -3.11 32.55
CA SER A 184 -16.02 -1.93 33.42
C SER A 184 -15.48 -2.28 34.81
N ASN A 185 -16.01 -3.34 35.43
CA ASN A 185 -15.65 -3.74 36.80
C ASN A 185 -14.22 -4.28 36.91
N ASN A 186 -13.70 -4.94 35.87
CA ASN A 186 -12.37 -5.52 35.85
C ASN A 186 -11.26 -4.52 35.48
N CYS A 187 -11.53 -3.20 35.38
CA CYS A 187 -10.52 -2.20 35.01
C CYS A 187 -9.26 -2.22 35.88
N GLN A 188 -9.34 -2.72 37.11
CA GLN A 188 -8.20 -2.92 38.01
C GLN A 188 -7.15 -3.92 37.49
N ASP A 189 -7.53 -4.85 36.61
CA ASP A 189 -6.62 -5.84 36.01
C ASP A 189 -5.86 -5.29 34.79
N LEU A 190 -6.15 -4.05 34.36
CA LEU A 190 -5.44 -3.38 33.28
C LEU A 190 -4.06 -2.90 33.77
N PRO A 191 -2.95 -3.23 33.09
CA PRO A 191 -1.63 -2.87 33.54
C PRO A 191 -1.38 -1.35 33.43
N GLN A 192 -0.61 -0.80 34.38
CA GLN A 192 -0.36 0.65 34.48
C GLN A 192 0.23 1.25 33.19
N HIS A 193 1.10 0.52 32.51
CA HIS A 193 1.68 0.96 31.22
C HIS A 193 0.64 1.08 30.09
N PHE A 194 -0.52 0.38 30.17
CA PHE A 194 -1.63 0.61 29.25
C PHE A 194 -2.27 1.98 29.47
N SER A 195 -2.41 2.39 30.73
CA SER A 195 -2.92 3.73 31.07
C SER A 195 -2.01 4.81 30.51
N GLN A 196 -0.69 4.63 30.63
CA GLN A 196 0.32 5.55 30.07
C GLN A 196 0.26 5.64 28.54
N LEU A 197 0.09 4.49 27.85
CA LEU A 197 -0.11 4.45 26.41
C LEU A 197 -1.36 5.23 25.97
N ILE A 198 -2.51 4.98 26.60
CA ILE A 198 -3.77 5.67 26.26
C ILE A 198 -3.71 7.16 26.62
N GLN A 199 -3.03 7.55 27.71
CA GLN A 199 -2.77 8.95 28.05
C GLN A 199 -1.88 9.63 26.99
N SER A 200 -0.85 8.96 26.50
CA SER A 200 0.06 9.47 25.46
C SER A 200 -0.68 9.65 24.13
N ILE A 201 -1.42 8.63 23.67
CA ILE A 201 -2.32 8.71 22.51
C ILE A 201 -3.31 9.89 22.66
N SER A 202 -3.90 10.07 23.84
CA SER A 202 -4.80 11.20 24.12
C SER A 202 -4.11 12.56 23.99
N ALA A 203 -2.86 12.68 24.42
CA ALA A 203 -2.06 13.90 24.28
C ALA A 203 -1.73 14.21 22.81
N ILE A 204 -1.31 13.21 22.03
CA ILE A 204 -0.98 13.35 20.60
C ILE A 204 -2.22 13.77 19.78
N LEU A 205 -3.38 13.12 20.02
CA LEU A 205 -4.64 13.47 19.36
C LEU A 205 -5.09 14.91 19.66
N ARG A 206 -4.83 15.40 20.87
CA ARG A 206 -5.13 16.78 21.28
C ARG A 206 -4.15 17.80 20.70
N SER A 207 -2.85 17.46 20.59
CA SER A 207 -1.83 18.37 20.05
C SER A 207 -2.02 18.62 18.54
N HIS A 208 -2.40 17.59 17.78
CA HIS A 208 -2.60 17.65 16.33
C HIS A 208 -3.86 18.40 15.87
N ARG A 209 -4.61 19.04 16.78
CA ARG A 209 -5.82 19.84 16.50
C ARG A 209 -6.85 19.13 15.61
N VAL A 210 -7.00 17.82 15.75
CA VAL A 210 -7.95 17.06 14.93
C VAL A 210 -9.37 17.45 15.32
N ASN A 211 -10.05 18.21 14.45
CA ASN A 211 -11.28 18.97 14.74
C ASN A 211 -12.56 18.11 14.88
N LYS A 212 -12.56 17.10 15.74
CA LYS A 212 -13.77 16.35 16.14
C LYS A 212 -13.92 16.37 17.66
N ARG A 213 -15.11 16.75 18.15
CA ARG A 213 -15.51 16.44 19.54
C ARG A 213 -15.40 14.93 19.74
N ASP A 214 -14.93 14.53 20.92
CA ASP A 214 -14.81 13.13 21.33
C ASP A 214 -13.89 12.23 20.47
N ILE A 215 -12.95 12.79 19.68
CA ILE A 215 -12.04 11.97 18.86
C ILE A 215 -11.26 10.92 19.68
N VAL A 216 -10.79 11.27 20.87
CA VAL A 216 -10.10 10.32 21.77
C VAL A 216 -10.99 9.11 22.09
N LYS A 217 -12.31 9.32 22.26
CA LYS A 217 -13.26 8.23 22.51
C LYS A 217 -13.48 7.38 21.27
N SER A 218 -13.61 8.03 20.10
CA SER A 218 -13.78 7.34 18.81
C SER A 218 -12.57 6.45 18.50
N VAL A 219 -11.34 6.97 18.61
CA VAL A 219 -10.11 6.21 18.39
C VAL A 219 -9.95 5.08 19.42
N PHE A 220 -10.26 5.34 20.69
CA PHE A 220 -10.19 4.30 21.73
C PHE A 220 -11.23 3.19 21.52
N ARG A 221 -12.48 3.53 21.16
CA ARG A 221 -13.52 2.54 20.83
C ARG A 221 -13.11 1.67 19.64
N GLU A 222 -12.59 2.28 18.59
CA GLU A 222 -12.11 1.55 17.40
C GLU A 222 -10.97 0.58 17.77
N LEU A 223 -9.95 1.06 18.49
CA LEU A 223 -8.83 0.26 18.97
C LEU A 223 -9.30 -0.90 19.87
N PHE A 224 -10.22 -0.62 20.79
CA PHE A 224 -10.68 -1.58 21.77
C PHE A 224 -11.62 -2.64 21.18
N TYR A 225 -12.70 -2.24 20.50
CA TYR A 225 -13.65 -3.20 19.94
C TYR A 225 -13.09 -3.93 18.72
N ASN A 226 -12.59 -3.21 17.71
CA ASN A 226 -12.23 -3.81 16.42
C ASN A 226 -10.87 -4.52 16.47
N TYR A 227 -9.91 -4.01 17.25
CA TYR A 227 -8.53 -4.52 17.27
C TYR A 227 -8.13 -5.24 18.56
N THR A 228 -8.96 -5.21 19.62
CA THR A 228 -8.70 -5.93 20.89
C THR A 228 -9.72 -7.03 21.16
N LEU A 229 -11.01 -6.69 21.24
CA LEU A 229 -12.07 -7.64 21.58
C LEU A 229 -12.42 -8.55 20.40
N SER A 230 -12.59 -7.99 19.20
CA SER A 230 -13.01 -8.72 18.00
C SER A 230 -12.09 -9.89 17.61
N PRO A 231 -10.75 -9.74 17.56
CA PRO A 231 -9.84 -10.85 17.26
C PRO A 231 -9.89 -11.99 18.29
N LEU A 232 -10.14 -11.65 19.56
CA LEU A 232 -10.24 -12.62 20.65
C LEU A 232 -11.57 -13.39 20.62
N ILE A 233 -12.69 -12.70 20.34
CA ILE A 233 -14.00 -13.35 20.18
C ILE A 233 -14.01 -14.27 18.96
N THR A 234 -13.42 -13.84 17.83
CA THR A 234 -13.34 -14.67 16.60
C THR A 234 -12.47 -15.91 16.77
N ASN A 235 -11.46 -15.91 17.65
CA ASN A 235 -10.53 -17.03 17.85
C ASN A 235 -10.48 -17.51 19.30
N ALA A 236 -11.61 -17.45 20.01
CA ALA A 236 -11.73 -17.76 21.42
C ALA A 236 -11.22 -19.17 21.77
N GLU A 237 -11.29 -20.12 20.83
CA GLU A 237 -10.75 -21.48 20.96
C GLU A 237 -9.24 -21.55 21.22
N LYS A 238 -8.49 -20.51 20.86
CA LYS A 238 -7.02 -20.43 21.06
C LYS A 238 -6.63 -19.80 22.40
N TYR A 239 -7.49 -18.96 22.96
CA TYR A 239 -7.16 -18.08 24.08
C TYR A 239 -7.78 -18.48 25.42
N ILE A 240 -8.90 -19.21 25.43
CA ILE A 240 -9.58 -19.58 26.68
C ILE A 240 -8.97 -20.85 27.29
N PRO A 241 -8.34 -20.79 28.48
CA PRO A 241 -7.74 -21.97 29.10
C PRO A 241 -8.81 -22.97 29.53
N GLY A 242 -8.60 -24.24 29.14
CA GLY A 242 -9.50 -25.36 29.45
C GLY A 242 -10.74 -25.48 28.56
N ALA A 243 -10.88 -24.64 27.52
CA ALA A 243 -11.97 -24.74 26.57
C ALA A 243 -11.88 -25.99 25.68
N CYS A 244 -13.02 -26.64 25.44
CA CYS A 244 -13.14 -27.63 24.37
C CYS A 244 -13.14 -26.91 23.02
N SER A 245 -12.02 -26.97 22.29
CA SER A 245 -11.85 -26.28 21.00
C SER A 245 -12.99 -26.59 20.01
N ILE A 246 -13.47 -27.84 19.99
CA ILE A 246 -14.60 -28.28 19.16
C ILE A 246 -15.91 -27.53 19.47
N ASP A 247 -16.21 -27.24 20.74
CA ASP A 247 -17.45 -26.56 21.10
C ASP A 247 -17.44 -25.09 20.65
N TYR A 248 -16.27 -24.43 20.72
CA TYR A 248 -16.10 -23.06 20.23
C TYR A 248 -16.12 -23.00 18.70
N ILE A 249 -15.46 -23.94 18.02
CA ILE A 249 -15.49 -24.06 16.54
C ILE A 249 -16.93 -24.30 16.05
N ASN A 250 -17.66 -25.24 16.68
CA ASN A 250 -19.06 -25.54 16.32
C ASN A 250 -20.01 -24.36 16.55
N ASN A 251 -19.68 -23.43 17.45
CA ASN A 251 -20.49 -22.24 17.75
C ASN A 251 -19.90 -20.94 17.15
N ARG A 252 -18.93 -21.01 16.24
CA ARG A 252 -18.25 -19.83 15.65
C ARG A 252 -19.22 -18.82 15.00
N TYR A 253 -20.36 -19.28 14.47
CA TYR A 253 -21.43 -18.41 13.97
C TYR A 253 -22.05 -17.52 15.07
N ARG A 254 -22.25 -18.04 16.28
CA ARG A 254 -22.76 -17.26 17.44
C ARG A 254 -21.72 -16.27 17.94
N LEU A 255 -20.46 -16.69 17.98
CA LEU A 255 -19.33 -15.84 18.37
C LEU A 255 -19.21 -14.66 17.39
N ASN A 256 -19.25 -14.93 16.09
CA ASN A 256 -19.25 -13.89 15.05
C ASN A 256 -20.50 -12.99 15.14
N PHE A 257 -21.71 -13.52 15.38
CA PHE A 257 -22.90 -12.70 15.58
C PHE A 257 -22.75 -11.76 16.79
N PHE A 258 -22.30 -12.29 17.94
CA PHE A 258 -22.06 -11.50 19.15
C PHE A 258 -20.98 -10.43 18.93
N ARG A 259 -19.90 -10.78 18.23
CA ARG A 259 -18.84 -9.86 17.82
C ARG A 259 -19.37 -8.70 16.96
N MET A 260 -20.08 -9.00 15.88
CA MET A 260 -20.72 -7.99 15.02
C MET A 260 -21.72 -7.12 15.81
N THR A 261 -22.45 -7.72 16.76
CA THR A 261 -23.38 -6.98 17.64
C THR A 261 -22.64 -5.97 18.51
N LEU A 262 -21.49 -6.33 19.10
CA LEU A 262 -20.66 -5.39 19.85
C LEU A 262 -20.01 -4.33 18.95
N GLU A 263 -19.46 -4.74 17.80
CA GLU A 263 -18.87 -3.82 16.80
C GLU A 263 -19.90 -2.76 16.36
N ASN A 264 -21.13 -3.15 16.02
CA ASN A 264 -22.19 -2.24 15.58
C ASN A 264 -22.82 -1.41 16.71
N LEU A 265 -22.84 -1.91 17.95
CA LEU A 265 -23.37 -1.15 19.10
C LEU A 265 -22.42 -0.03 19.55
N HIS A 266 -21.12 -0.18 19.29
CA HIS A 266 -20.09 0.76 19.72
C HIS A 266 -19.43 1.56 18.58
N SER A 267 -19.77 1.27 17.32
CA SER A 267 -19.39 2.12 16.18
C SER A 267 -19.99 3.53 16.31
N SER A 268 -19.36 4.52 15.66
CA SER A 268 -19.89 5.90 15.62
C SER A 268 -21.14 6.04 14.74
N ASP A 269 -21.39 5.06 13.89
CA ASP A 269 -22.37 5.09 12.82
C ASP A 269 -23.27 3.85 12.92
N CYS A 270 -24.16 3.84 13.92
CA CYS A 270 -25.21 2.82 14.02
C CYS A 270 -26.08 2.87 12.77
N HIS A 271 -25.88 1.94 11.83
CA HIS A 271 -26.56 1.97 10.55
C HIS A 271 -28.07 1.75 10.74
N PRO A 272 -28.94 2.55 10.09
CA PRO A 272 -30.40 2.47 10.23
C PRO A 272 -31.04 1.21 9.59
N GLN A 273 -30.24 0.21 9.24
CA GLN A 273 -30.70 -1.11 8.77
C GLN A 273 -30.78 -2.13 9.92
N ASP A 274 -30.06 -1.93 11.02
CA ASP A 274 -30.06 -2.82 12.19
C ASP A 274 -31.20 -2.47 13.18
N ASN A 275 -32.45 -2.59 12.73
CA ASN A 275 -33.65 -2.26 13.54
C ASN A 275 -33.64 -2.91 14.93
N PHE A 276 -33.11 -4.13 15.07
CA PHE A 276 -33.05 -4.84 16.36
C PHE A 276 -32.06 -4.19 17.36
N LEU A 277 -31.01 -3.50 16.91
CA LEU A 277 -30.07 -2.82 17.81
C LEU A 277 -30.75 -1.67 18.54
N PHE A 278 -31.57 -0.89 17.83
CA PHE A 278 -32.36 0.19 18.42
C PHE A 278 -33.38 -0.31 19.46
N GLU A 279 -33.85 -1.56 19.37
CA GLU A 279 -34.73 -2.17 20.36
C GLU A 279 -33.99 -2.67 21.62
N ILE A 280 -32.73 -3.12 21.50
CA ILE A 280 -31.95 -3.64 22.65
C ILE A 280 -31.13 -2.57 23.38
N ILE A 281 -30.63 -1.53 22.69
CA ILE A 281 -29.79 -0.49 23.30
C ILE A 281 -30.43 0.15 24.55
N PRO A 282 -31.73 0.52 24.58
CA PRO A 282 -32.38 1.09 25.75
C PRO A 282 -32.55 0.12 26.94
N LEU A 283 -32.34 -1.19 26.72
CA LEU A 283 -32.55 -2.24 27.71
C LEU A 283 -31.23 -2.73 28.34
N ILE A 284 -30.08 -2.38 27.76
CA ILE A 284 -28.76 -2.85 28.18
C ILE A 284 -28.25 -2.07 29.41
N SER A 285 -27.79 -2.81 30.43
CA SER A 285 -26.98 -2.24 31.51
C SER A 285 -25.63 -1.79 30.95
N ASN A 286 -25.23 -0.56 31.28
CA ASN A 286 -24.05 0.12 30.76
C ASN A 286 -23.86 -0.01 29.23
N PRO A 287 -24.56 0.78 28.40
CA PRO A 287 -24.41 0.73 26.94
C PRO A 287 -23.09 1.33 26.40
N ASP A 288 -22.22 1.93 27.24
CA ASP A 288 -20.94 2.53 26.82
C ASP A 288 -19.81 2.29 27.85
N PRO A 289 -19.45 1.03 28.13
CA PRO A 289 -18.41 0.71 29.12
C PRO A 289 -17.04 1.27 28.70
N CYS A 290 -16.84 1.48 27.40
CA CYS A 290 -15.65 2.09 26.83
C CYS A 290 -15.38 3.51 27.40
N ASN A 291 -16.43 4.27 27.72
CA ASN A 291 -16.30 5.59 28.32
C ASN A 291 -15.91 5.53 29.82
N ASP A 292 -16.31 4.47 30.53
CA ASP A 292 -15.88 4.20 31.91
C ASP A 292 -14.42 3.72 31.96
N ILE A 293 -14.06 2.74 31.12
CA ILE A 293 -12.69 2.23 30.96
C ILE A 293 -11.73 3.36 30.57
N LEU A 294 -12.08 4.17 29.57
CA LEU A 294 -11.27 5.31 29.16
C LEU A 294 -11.16 6.36 30.29
N SER A 295 -12.25 6.61 31.02
CA SER A 295 -12.24 7.51 32.18
C SER A 295 -11.36 6.99 33.32
N TYR A 296 -11.25 5.67 33.51
CA TYR A 296 -10.33 5.05 34.46
C TYR A 296 -8.87 5.22 34.00
N LEU A 297 -8.54 4.82 32.77
CA LEU A 297 -7.20 4.88 32.20
C LEU A 297 -6.63 6.32 32.17
N LEU A 298 -7.47 7.32 31.88
CA LEU A 298 -7.07 8.73 31.86
C LEU A 298 -6.97 9.38 33.27
N LYS A 299 -7.42 8.71 34.33
CA LYS A 299 -7.32 9.20 35.73
C LYS A 299 -6.16 8.59 36.51
N GLN A 300 -5.57 7.49 36.05
CA GLN A 300 -4.44 6.85 36.72
C GLN A 300 -3.23 7.79 36.80
N PRO A 301 -2.53 7.87 37.95
CA PRO A 301 -1.36 8.71 38.09
C PRO A 301 -0.24 8.23 37.16
N TYR A 302 0.40 9.20 36.51
CA TYR A 302 1.57 8.94 35.67
C TYR A 302 2.80 8.67 36.55
N GLU A 303 3.31 7.44 36.52
CA GLU A 303 4.55 7.05 37.20
C GLU A 303 5.57 6.51 36.19
N GLU A 304 6.64 7.28 35.94
CA GLU A 304 7.86 6.80 35.26
C GLU A 304 8.68 5.91 36.21
N LYS A 305 8.16 4.73 36.53
CA LYS A 305 8.86 3.70 37.33
C LYS A 305 8.96 2.39 36.57
N TYR A 306 9.55 2.44 35.38
CA TYR A 306 10.06 1.23 34.74
C TYR A 306 11.34 0.81 35.47
N GLN A 307 11.28 -0.32 36.18
CA GLN A 307 12.49 -1.01 36.60
C GLN A 307 13.07 -1.69 35.36
N ILE A 308 14.28 -1.32 34.97
CA ILE A 308 14.99 -1.97 33.86
C ILE A 308 15.33 -3.39 34.31
N ASP A 309 14.74 -4.41 33.68
CA ASP A 309 15.13 -5.79 33.92
C ASP A 309 16.43 -6.07 33.17
N THR A 310 17.55 -5.79 33.84
CA THR A 310 18.88 -5.92 33.24
C THR A 310 19.21 -7.34 32.79
N ILE A 311 18.55 -8.37 33.33
CA ILE A 311 18.76 -9.77 32.93
C ILE A 311 18.03 -10.02 31.62
N GLN A 312 16.75 -9.66 31.53
CA GLN A 312 15.97 -9.83 30.29
C GLN A 312 16.53 -8.94 29.17
N CYS A 313 16.91 -7.69 29.44
CA CYS A 313 17.56 -6.82 28.46
C CYS A 313 18.79 -7.44 27.78
N HIS A 314 19.55 -8.32 28.47
CA HIS A 314 20.68 -9.04 27.86
C HIS A 314 20.21 -10.28 27.08
N HIS A 315 19.14 -10.94 27.50
CA HIS A 315 18.55 -12.05 26.76
C HIS A 315 17.95 -11.56 25.43
N ASP A 316 17.07 -10.55 25.48
CA ASP A 316 16.44 -9.94 24.31
C ASP A 316 17.49 -9.41 23.33
N PHE A 317 18.60 -8.86 23.82
CA PHE A 317 19.67 -8.36 22.97
C PHE A 317 20.30 -9.45 22.11
N ASN A 318 20.56 -10.63 22.68
CA ASN A 318 21.09 -11.75 21.90
C ASN A 318 20.08 -12.22 20.84
N THR A 319 18.81 -12.36 21.21
CA THR A 319 17.72 -12.74 20.28
C THR A 319 17.56 -11.72 19.16
N PHE A 320 17.49 -10.43 19.50
CA PHE A 320 17.27 -9.35 18.56
C PHE A 320 18.45 -9.17 17.61
N ILE A 321 19.70 -9.32 18.09
CA ILE A 321 20.88 -9.29 17.23
C ILE A 321 20.88 -10.43 16.21
N VAL A 322 20.39 -11.64 16.55
CA VAL A 322 20.25 -12.73 15.58
C VAL A 322 19.23 -12.38 14.49
N ILE A 323 18.05 -11.88 14.87
CA ILE A 323 17.01 -11.43 13.93
C ILE A 323 17.54 -10.34 12.98
N ILE A 324 18.33 -9.40 13.51
CA ILE A 324 18.98 -8.34 12.72
C ILE A 324 20.03 -8.92 11.78
N LYS A 325 20.82 -9.92 12.20
CA LYS A 325 21.81 -10.59 11.33
C LYS A 325 21.17 -11.24 10.12
N GLU A 326 20.10 -12.00 10.34
CA GLU A 326 19.38 -12.72 9.28
C GLU A 326 18.77 -11.76 8.25
N ASN A 327 18.47 -10.52 8.67
CA ASN A 327 17.85 -9.48 7.85
C ASN A 327 18.78 -8.27 7.60
N ILE A 328 20.10 -8.42 7.74
CA ILE A 328 21.02 -7.27 7.76
C ILE A 328 21.07 -6.56 6.40
N LEU A 329 21.05 -7.31 5.30
CA LEU A 329 21.13 -6.76 3.94
C LEU A 329 19.93 -5.88 3.61
N THR A 330 18.71 -6.38 3.90
CA THR A 330 17.45 -5.65 3.70
C THR A 330 17.27 -4.51 4.69
N THR A 331 17.81 -4.61 5.91
CA THR A 331 17.82 -3.50 6.89
C THR A 331 18.68 -2.34 6.39
N LEU A 332 19.86 -2.63 5.84
CA LEU A 332 20.79 -1.63 5.34
C LEU A 332 20.28 -0.86 4.13
N ASP A 333 19.32 -1.42 3.37
CA ASP A 333 18.68 -0.74 2.25
C ASP A 333 17.94 0.56 2.65
N PHE A 334 17.57 0.69 3.94
CA PHE A 334 16.91 1.86 4.52
C PHE A 334 17.83 2.74 5.35
N LEU A 335 19.07 2.31 5.64
CA LEU A 335 19.98 3.02 6.53
C LEU A 335 20.91 3.97 5.78
N PRO A 336 21.15 5.19 6.30
CA PRO A 336 22.28 5.99 5.88
C PRO A 336 23.58 5.21 6.11
N ARG A 337 24.47 5.17 5.11
CA ARG A 337 25.70 4.35 5.10
C ARG A 337 26.45 4.32 6.43
N ARG A 338 26.62 5.48 7.08
CA ARG A 338 27.33 5.59 8.37
C ARG A 338 26.67 4.81 9.51
N ILE A 339 25.33 4.91 9.64
CA ILE A 339 24.56 4.15 10.63
C ILE A 339 24.54 2.67 10.26
N GLY A 340 24.57 2.36 8.96
CA GLY A 340 24.73 1.00 8.48
C GLY A 340 26.06 0.38 8.91
N ASP A 341 27.17 1.06 8.62
CA ASP A 341 28.53 0.65 9.02
C ASP A 341 28.61 0.46 10.55
N ASP A 342 28.11 1.42 11.35
CA ASP A 342 28.03 1.31 12.82
C ASP A 342 27.19 0.09 13.28
N LEU A 343 26.05 -0.19 12.63
CA LEU A 343 25.21 -1.35 12.94
C LEU A 343 25.93 -2.67 12.64
N ILE A 344 26.66 -2.76 11.52
CA ILE A 344 27.39 -3.96 11.10
C ILE A 344 28.46 -4.34 12.14
N ASP A 345 29.20 -3.34 12.63
CA ASP A 345 30.22 -3.51 13.68
C ASP A 345 29.59 -4.01 15.00
N LEU A 346 28.50 -3.37 15.44
CA LEU A 346 27.81 -3.69 16.70
C LEU A 346 27.13 -5.06 16.68
N VAL A 347 26.56 -5.43 15.54
CA VAL A 347 25.96 -6.73 15.29
C VAL A 347 27.04 -7.80 15.14
N GLY A 348 28.23 -7.45 14.65
CA GLY A 348 29.26 -8.41 14.25
C GLY A 348 28.81 -9.22 13.02
N ALA A 349 28.41 -8.50 11.97
CA ALA A 349 28.08 -9.07 10.67
C ALA A 349 29.29 -8.99 9.70
N CYS A 350 29.37 -9.91 8.75
CA CYS A 350 30.54 -10.04 7.87
C CYS A 350 30.58 -8.95 6.78
N HIS A 351 31.53 -8.01 6.87
CA HIS A 351 31.72 -6.94 5.88
C HIS A 351 31.82 -7.41 4.42
N PHE A 352 32.42 -8.58 4.14
CA PHE A 352 32.59 -9.05 2.76
C PHE A 352 31.26 -9.40 2.07
N VAL A 353 30.25 -9.85 2.82
CA VAL A 353 28.90 -10.15 2.28
C VAL A 353 28.22 -8.87 1.78
N LEU A 354 28.64 -7.72 2.32
CA LEU A 354 28.05 -6.41 2.05
C LEU A 354 28.62 -5.76 0.81
N ASP A 355 29.91 -5.95 0.53
CA ASP A 355 30.50 -5.55 -0.75
C ASP A 355 29.85 -6.31 -1.90
N ASP A 356 29.68 -7.63 -1.76
CA ASP A 356 28.98 -8.47 -2.74
C ASP A 356 27.51 -8.06 -2.91
N TYR A 357 26.80 -7.76 -1.81
CA TYR A 357 25.42 -7.26 -1.87
C TYR A 357 25.31 -5.87 -2.51
N GLN A 358 26.22 -4.94 -2.21
CA GLN A 358 26.26 -3.61 -2.84
C GLN A 358 26.57 -3.71 -4.34
N ILE A 359 27.44 -4.63 -4.75
CA ILE A 359 27.70 -4.93 -6.17
C ILE A 359 26.45 -5.49 -6.84
N TYR A 360 25.77 -6.47 -6.21
CA TYR A 360 24.53 -7.05 -6.71
C TYR A 360 23.40 -6.01 -6.85
N ARG A 361 23.20 -5.17 -5.83
CA ARG A 361 22.19 -4.10 -5.87
C ARG A 361 22.51 -3.05 -6.94
N SER A 362 23.77 -2.62 -7.05
CA SER A 362 24.21 -1.70 -8.10
C SER A 362 24.00 -2.26 -9.51
N LEU A 363 24.18 -3.58 -9.68
CA LEU A 363 23.87 -4.29 -10.92
C LEU A 363 22.36 -4.28 -11.21
N MET A 364 21.53 -4.62 -10.21
CA MET A 364 20.08 -4.66 -10.36
C MET A 364 19.47 -3.27 -10.63
N ASP A 365 19.94 -2.23 -9.94
CA ASP A 365 19.51 -0.85 -10.21
C ASP A 365 19.90 -0.41 -11.65
N SER A 366 21.08 -0.82 -12.12
CA SER A 366 21.51 -0.59 -13.51
C SER A 366 20.64 -1.33 -14.53
N ILE A 367 20.21 -2.55 -14.22
CA ILE A 367 19.30 -3.35 -15.06
C ILE A 367 17.89 -2.71 -15.08
N ASN A 368 17.39 -2.27 -13.92
CA ASN A 368 16.09 -1.62 -13.79
C ASN A 368 16.04 -0.31 -14.58
N LEU A 369 17.06 0.55 -14.42
CA LEU A 369 17.20 1.79 -15.18
C LEU A 369 17.27 1.53 -16.69
N TYR A 370 18.03 0.52 -17.13
CA TYR A 370 18.09 0.11 -18.53
C TYR A 370 16.72 -0.34 -19.06
N ASN A 371 15.97 -1.13 -18.28
CA ASN A 371 14.62 -1.57 -18.66
C ASN A 371 13.64 -0.40 -18.76
N GLU A 372 13.70 0.58 -17.85
CA GLU A 372 12.86 1.79 -17.89
C GLU A 372 13.17 2.67 -19.11
N ASP A 373 14.46 2.90 -19.40
CA ASP A 373 14.91 3.63 -20.59
C ASP A 373 14.51 2.89 -21.89
N TYR A 374 14.67 1.56 -21.93
CA TYR A 374 14.28 0.73 -23.07
C TYR A 374 12.78 0.79 -23.33
N ASN A 375 11.95 0.61 -22.29
CA ASN A 375 10.50 0.71 -22.39
C ASN A 375 10.08 2.11 -22.86
N THR A 376 10.70 3.16 -22.33
CA THR A 376 10.47 4.55 -22.74
C THR A 376 10.81 4.79 -24.21
N GLN A 377 11.92 4.24 -24.70
CA GLN A 377 12.30 4.30 -26.12
C GLN A 377 11.35 3.50 -27.01
N MET A 378 10.87 2.34 -26.55
CA MET A 378 9.93 1.52 -27.29
C MET A 378 8.55 2.19 -27.41
N CYS A 379 8.03 2.78 -26.33
CA CYS A 379 6.80 3.58 -26.37
C CYS A 379 6.90 4.78 -27.33
N LYS A 380 8.04 5.50 -27.33
CA LYS A 380 8.30 6.57 -28.31
C LYS A 380 8.32 6.04 -29.75
N SER A 381 8.93 4.89 -29.97
CA SER A 381 9.03 4.25 -31.29
C SER A 381 7.65 3.81 -31.81
N ILE A 382 6.81 3.20 -30.96
CA ILE A 382 5.42 2.84 -31.26
C ILE A 382 4.62 4.10 -31.65
N ALA A 383 4.72 5.19 -30.87
CA ALA A 383 4.02 6.44 -31.16
C ALA A 383 4.46 7.10 -32.49
N ILE A 384 5.73 6.96 -32.89
CA ILE A 384 6.23 7.39 -34.21
C ILE A 384 5.65 6.49 -35.32
N LEU A 385 5.60 5.18 -35.09
CA LEU A 385 5.09 4.19 -36.06
C LEU A 385 3.59 4.38 -36.32
N ASP A 386 2.79 4.69 -35.28
CA ASP A 386 1.37 5.03 -35.46
C ASP A 386 1.16 6.37 -36.18
N ARG A 387 2.02 7.37 -35.95
CA ARG A 387 1.97 8.64 -36.71
C ARG A 387 2.25 8.42 -38.19
N THR A 388 3.35 7.74 -38.53
CA THR A 388 3.70 7.46 -39.93
C THR A 388 2.66 6.56 -40.62
N LYS A 389 2.09 5.58 -39.92
CA LYS A 389 0.95 4.77 -40.41
C LYS A 389 -0.30 5.61 -40.70
N ASN A 390 -0.56 6.65 -39.92
CA ASN A 390 -1.66 7.59 -40.19
C ASN A 390 -1.34 8.54 -41.36
N GLU A 391 -0.10 9.00 -41.50
CA GLU A 391 0.37 9.78 -42.66
C GLU A 391 0.27 8.97 -43.97
N ILE A 392 0.67 7.69 -43.96
CA ILE A 392 0.50 6.80 -45.11
C ILE A 392 -0.98 6.71 -45.51
N LYS A 393 -1.89 6.49 -44.55
CA LYS A 393 -3.35 6.47 -44.81
C LYS A 393 -3.90 7.79 -45.35
N THR A 394 -3.32 8.94 -45.01
CA THR A 394 -3.76 10.22 -45.59
C THR A 394 -3.22 10.41 -47.01
N LEU A 395 -1.98 10.01 -47.27
CA LEU A 395 -1.39 10.00 -48.62
C LEU A 395 -2.12 9.04 -49.58
N GLU A 396 -2.46 7.82 -49.14
CA GLU A 396 -3.28 6.87 -49.91
C GLU A 396 -4.63 7.48 -50.32
N LYS A 397 -5.31 8.16 -49.39
CA LYS A 397 -6.57 8.88 -49.67
C LYS A 397 -6.39 10.05 -50.64
N GLN A 398 -5.27 10.75 -50.60
CA GLN A 398 -4.96 11.83 -51.56
C GLN A 398 -4.65 11.25 -52.94
N PHE A 399 -3.86 10.18 -53.02
CA PHE A 399 -3.54 9.48 -54.26
C PHE A 399 -4.80 8.98 -54.97
N LEU A 400 -5.71 8.31 -54.24
CA LEU A 400 -7.00 7.85 -54.77
C LEU A 400 -7.89 9.00 -55.30
N LYS A 401 -7.83 10.20 -54.69
CA LYS A 401 -8.53 11.39 -55.21
C LYS A 401 -7.90 11.90 -56.51
N LEU A 402 -6.58 11.99 -56.56
CA LEU A 402 -5.84 12.43 -57.75
C LEU A 402 -6.05 11.46 -58.92
N GLN A 403 -6.01 10.15 -58.67
CA GLN A 403 -6.26 9.12 -59.68
C GLN A 403 -7.67 9.23 -60.26
N LYS A 404 -8.70 9.44 -59.42
CA LYS A 404 -10.08 9.70 -59.90
C LYS A 404 -10.18 10.99 -60.72
N SER A 405 -9.49 12.05 -60.31
CA SER A 405 -9.47 13.31 -61.06
C SER A 405 -8.79 13.16 -62.42
N LEU A 406 -7.68 12.42 -62.49
CA LEU A 406 -6.95 12.15 -63.73
C LEU A 406 -7.78 11.32 -64.70
N ASN A 407 -8.43 10.26 -64.22
CA ASN A 407 -9.36 9.47 -65.03
C ASN A 407 -10.53 10.31 -65.56
N LYS A 408 -11.07 11.24 -64.76
CA LYS A 408 -12.12 12.18 -65.21
C LYS A 408 -11.64 13.08 -66.33
N ILE A 409 -10.46 13.69 -66.19
CA ILE A 409 -9.85 14.54 -67.22
C ILE A 409 -9.54 13.74 -68.50
N GLN A 410 -9.08 12.49 -68.38
CA GLN A 410 -8.87 11.61 -69.54
C GLN A 410 -10.18 11.32 -70.29
N ASN A 411 -11.27 11.03 -69.57
CA ASN A 411 -12.59 10.82 -70.18
C ASN A 411 -13.12 12.11 -70.84
N GLU A 412 -12.99 13.27 -70.18
CA GLU A 412 -13.36 14.57 -70.74
C GLU A 412 -12.57 14.92 -72.00
N ASN A 413 -11.26 14.63 -72.02
CA ASN A 413 -10.43 14.81 -73.20
C ASN A 413 -10.82 13.87 -74.36
N LEU A 414 -11.20 12.63 -74.06
CA LEU A 414 -11.68 11.66 -75.06
C LEU A 414 -13.04 12.09 -75.65
N GLU A 415 -13.95 12.59 -74.82
CA GLU A 415 -15.20 13.21 -75.26
C GLU A 415 -14.96 14.46 -76.12
N LEU A 416 -13.98 15.30 -75.75
CA LEU A 416 -13.63 16.47 -76.54
C LEU A 416 -13.01 16.09 -77.89
N GLN A 417 -12.11 15.10 -77.93
CA GLN A 417 -11.52 14.59 -79.18
C GLN A 417 -12.59 14.04 -80.13
N THR A 418 -13.48 13.17 -79.64
CA THR A 418 -14.59 12.63 -80.45
C THR A 418 -15.56 13.71 -80.94
N LYS A 419 -15.84 14.74 -80.14
CA LYS A 419 -16.59 15.93 -80.59
C LYS A 419 -15.84 16.74 -81.66
N LEU A 420 -14.51 16.86 -81.56
CA LEU A 420 -13.66 17.61 -82.50
C LEU A 420 -13.52 16.90 -83.85
N GLU A 421 -13.45 15.57 -83.84
CA GLU A 421 -13.45 14.73 -85.06
C GLU A 421 -14.78 14.79 -85.80
N LEU A 422 -15.91 14.94 -85.09
CA LEU A 422 -17.22 15.21 -85.68
C LEU A 422 -17.34 16.62 -86.31
N THR A 423 -16.39 17.55 -86.06
CA THR A 423 -16.47 18.94 -86.51
C THR A 423 -15.22 19.42 -87.25
N LYS A 424 -14.91 18.86 -88.43
CA LYS A 424 -14.03 19.51 -89.43
C LYS A 424 -14.47 19.23 -90.89
N PRO A 425 -14.15 20.14 -91.85
CA PRO A 425 -13.29 21.32 -91.69
C PRO A 425 -13.95 22.67 -92.06
N PHE A 426 -13.77 23.69 -91.21
CA PHE A 426 -13.81 25.10 -91.61
C PHE A 426 -12.48 25.48 -92.30
N SER A 427 -12.22 24.97 -93.50
CA SER A 427 -10.95 25.16 -94.24
C SER A 427 -11.04 26.20 -95.36
N THR A 428 -11.78 27.30 -95.19
CA THR A 428 -12.13 28.20 -96.31
C THR A 428 -12.11 29.72 -96.05
N VAL A 429 -11.69 30.23 -94.86
CA VAL A 429 -11.97 31.65 -94.50
C VAL A 429 -10.77 32.51 -94.02
N LEU A 430 -9.56 31.97 -93.78
CA LEU A 430 -8.48 32.73 -93.11
C LEU A 430 -7.07 32.67 -93.72
N GLU A 431 -6.93 32.48 -95.04
CA GLU A 431 -5.59 32.61 -95.69
C GLU A 431 -5.19 34.06 -96.01
N ASP A 432 -6.10 35.04 -95.95
CA ASP A 432 -5.96 36.26 -96.76
C ASP A 432 -5.67 37.59 -96.03
N LYS A 433 -5.39 37.61 -94.70
CA LYS A 433 -5.24 38.90 -93.97
C LYS A 433 -4.12 39.11 -92.94
N TYR A 434 -3.22 38.16 -92.67
CA TYR A 434 -2.03 38.46 -91.86
C TYR A 434 -0.74 37.86 -92.43
N GLN A 435 -0.04 38.66 -93.23
CA GLN A 435 1.33 38.35 -93.64
C GLN A 435 2.30 38.48 -92.45
N LYS A 436 3.07 37.41 -92.26
CA LYS A 436 4.35 37.28 -91.56
C LYS A 436 4.95 38.56 -90.93
N ILE A 437 4.97 38.60 -89.61
CA ILE A 437 6.06 39.26 -88.86
C ILE A 437 7.06 38.16 -88.45
N PRO A 438 8.34 38.24 -88.81
CA PRO A 438 9.36 37.27 -88.38
C PRO A 438 9.51 37.21 -86.85
N PHE A 439 9.75 36.01 -86.33
CA PHE A 439 9.84 35.72 -84.89
C PHE A 439 10.92 36.56 -84.17
N ASP A 440 11.97 36.93 -84.89
CA ASP A 440 13.11 37.72 -84.39
C ASP A 440 12.69 39.13 -83.94
N VAL A 441 11.63 39.69 -84.52
CA VAL A 441 11.06 41.00 -84.12
C VAL A 441 10.19 40.88 -82.85
N TYR A 442 9.69 39.69 -82.55
CA TYR A 442 8.89 39.42 -81.34
C TYR A 442 9.78 39.26 -80.10
N LEU A 443 10.94 38.58 -80.24
CA LEU A 443 11.92 38.40 -79.17
C LEU A 443 12.45 39.75 -78.64
N LEU A 444 12.84 40.66 -79.53
CA LEU A 444 13.37 41.99 -79.18
C LEU A 444 12.39 42.91 -78.43
N LYS A 445 11.09 42.60 -78.41
CA LYS A 445 10.07 43.39 -77.68
C LYS A 445 9.72 42.86 -76.29
N HIS A 446 10.29 41.73 -75.87
CA HIS A 446 9.98 41.09 -74.59
C HIS A 446 11.19 40.88 -73.67
N GLU A 447 12.39 41.35 -74.03
CA GLU A 447 13.58 41.27 -73.15
C GLU A 447 13.64 42.36 -72.05
N GLU A 448 12.80 43.40 -72.09
CA GLU A 448 12.75 44.43 -71.04
C GLU A 448 11.76 44.11 -69.91
N ASN A 449 12.10 43.11 -69.08
CA ASN A 449 11.74 43.04 -67.64
C ASN A 449 12.42 41.88 -66.90
N PRO A 450 13.58 42.09 -66.25
CA PRO A 450 14.26 41.07 -65.48
C PRO A 450 14.00 41.18 -63.97
N THR A 451 13.49 40.13 -63.32
CA THR A 451 13.85 39.77 -61.92
C THR A 451 13.32 38.38 -61.50
N LEU A 452 14.15 37.34 -61.63
CA LEU A 452 14.05 36.13 -60.80
C LEU A 452 15.38 35.36 -60.82
N SER A 453 16.12 35.40 -59.70
CA SER A 453 17.48 34.88 -59.58
C SER A 453 17.55 33.47 -58.99
N ARG A 454 18.26 32.58 -59.69
CA ARG A 454 18.67 31.23 -59.23
C ARG A 454 19.82 31.27 -58.21
N LYS A 455 19.89 30.24 -57.36
CA LYS A 455 21.09 29.41 -57.00
C LYS A 455 20.55 28.05 -56.48
N LYS A 456 20.94 26.87 -57.02
CA LYS A 456 22.22 26.11 -56.91
C LYS A 456 22.54 25.76 -55.43
N ILE A 457 23.03 24.59 -55.00
CA ILE A 457 23.72 23.41 -55.63
C ILE A 457 23.56 22.18 -54.68
N ASP A 458 23.91 20.90 -54.93
CA ASP A 458 23.64 19.88 -55.99
C ASP A 458 24.25 18.49 -55.53
N ASN A 459 23.94 17.36 -56.20
CA ASN A 459 24.62 16.02 -56.17
C ASN A 459 24.36 14.96 -55.04
N SER A 460 24.92 13.75 -55.23
CA SER A 460 24.20 12.46 -55.16
C SER A 460 25.03 11.18 -54.88
N LEU A 461 24.39 10.13 -54.31
CA LEU A 461 24.70 8.68 -54.29
C LEU A 461 26.04 8.11 -53.71
N GLN A 462 25.94 7.40 -52.55
CA GLN A 462 26.21 5.94 -52.27
C GLN A 462 27.51 5.19 -52.73
N PRO A 463 27.87 3.98 -52.19
CA PRO A 463 27.50 3.29 -50.91
C PRO A 463 28.69 2.55 -50.16
N ASP A 464 28.34 1.65 -49.23
CA ASP A 464 29.04 0.42 -48.72
C ASP A 464 30.12 0.41 -47.58
N ASP A 465 29.63 -0.04 -46.40
CA ASP A 465 30.00 -1.26 -45.62
C ASP A 465 31.36 -1.45 -44.86
N LYS A 466 31.25 -2.21 -43.74
CA LYS A 466 32.26 -2.94 -42.91
C LYS A 466 33.06 -2.27 -41.76
N THR A 467 32.53 -2.55 -40.55
CA THR A 467 33.22 -3.14 -39.37
C THR A 467 34.17 -2.34 -38.45
N LYS A 468 33.93 -2.55 -37.13
CA LYS A 468 34.86 -2.51 -35.98
C LYS A 468 35.59 -1.19 -35.64
N LYS A 469 35.16 -0.54 -34.55
CA LYS A 469 35.93 -0.44 -33.27
C LYS A 469 35.19 0.38 -32.18
N GLY A 470 35.27 -0.12 -30.94
CA GLY A 470 35.34 0.70 -29.72
C GLY A 470 34.05 1.28 -29.15
N PHE A 471 33.62 0.74 -28.00
CA PHE A 471 32.83 1.49 -27.03
C PHE A 471 33.57 2.78 -26.63
N VAL A 472 32.89 3.93 -26.67
CA VAL A 472 33.36 5.17 -26.03
C VAL A 472 32.53 5.42 -24.78
N LEU A 473 32.97 4.81 -23.68
CA LEU A 473 32.55 5.17 -22.34
C LEU A 473 33.07 6.59 -21.99
N PHE A 474 32.29 7.29 -21.16
CA PHE A 474 32.62 8.58 -20.51
C PHE A 474 32.89 9.82 -21.38
N LYS A 475 31.88 10.71 -21.44
CA LYS A 475 32.10 12.14 -21.15
C LYS A 475 31.03 12.68 -20.19
N ARG A 476 31.39 12.80 -18.91
CA ARG A 476 30.63 13.56 -17.89
C ARG A 476 30.63 15.05 -18.27
N ASN A 477 29.51 15.59 -18.72
CA ASN A 477 29.34 17.04 -18.83
C ASN A 477 29.05 17.64 -17.45
N LYS A 478 30.11 18.05 -16.73
CA LYS A 478 29.98 19.03 -15.65
C LYS A 478 29.61 20.39 -16.25
N LYS A 479 28.33 20.74 -16.24
CA LYS A 479 27.86 22.14 -16.17
C LYS A 479 26.73 22.20 -15.16
N GLY A 480 27.00 22.84 -14.02
CA GLY A 480 25.94 23.19 -13.09
C GLY A 480 25.13 24.36 -13.65
N ASN A 481 23.83 24.37 -13.39
CA ASN A 481 23.02 25.57 -13.46
C ASN A 481 22.42 25.81 -12.08
N SER A 482 22.93 26.84 -11.40
CA SER A 482 22.18 27.51 -10.35
C SER A 482 20.98 28.19 -10.99
N HIS A 483 19.76 27.86 -10.55
CA HIS A 483 18.63 28.77 -10.70
C HIS A 483 18.02 29.05 -9.34
N LYS A 484 18.26 30.29 -8.88
CA LYS A 484 17.27 31.01 -8.10
C LYS A 484 16.10 31.38 -9.03
N ASP A 485 15.01 31.75 -8.35
CA ASP A 485 13.83 32.52 -8.77
C ASP A 485 12.57 31.65 -8.69
N SER A 486 11.78 31.67 -7.62
CA SER A 486 11.05 32.79 -7.01
C SER A 486 10.00 33.42 -7.95
N ILE A 487 8.81 32.80 -8.02
CA ILE A 487 7.57 33.50 -8.41
C ILE A 487 6.44 33.09 -7.45
N LYS A 488 5.96 34.11 -6.74
CA LYS A 488 4.64 34.33 -6.10
C LYS A 488 3.72 33.14 -5.84
#